data_AF-A0A3B9HZE1-F1
#
_entry.id   AF-A0A3B9HZE1-F1
#
_cell.length_a   1.000
_cell.length_b   1.000
_cell.length_c   1.000
_cell.angle_alpha   90.00
_cell.angle_beta   90.00
_cell.angle_gamma   90.00
#
_symmetry.space_group_name_H-M   'P 1'
#
loop_
_entity.id
_entity.type
_entity.pdbx_description
1 polymer ?
#
loop_
_entity_poly.entity_id
_entity_poly.type
_entity_poly.pdbx_seq_one_letter_code
_entity_poly.pdbx_strand_id
1 'polypeptide(L)' 'MAQTLTTSEKILDMLAEGQSFSELTSKHGYSRKDFVTAALFGVAELQAEYVELLKKHGRFNHLIKKE' A
#
# COMPACT_ATOMS: atom_id res chain seq x y z
N MET A 1 -14.23 9.72 -11.53
CA MET A 1 -13.50 10.90 -11.03
C MET A 1 -12.06 10.45 -10.85
N ALA A 2 -11.07 11.16 -11.41
CA ALA A 2 -9.68 10.76 -11.24
C ALA A 2 -9.33 10.85 -9.75
N GLN A 3 -9.04 9.71 -9.12
CA GLN A 3 -8.55 9.70 -7.74
C GLN A 3 -7.19 10.37 -7.74
N THR A 4 -7.04 11.43 -6.95
CA THR A 4 -5.74 12.07 -6.76
C THR A 4 -4.87 11.11 -5.97
N LEU A 5 -3.97 10.40 -6.65
CA LEU A 5 -3.01 9.52 -6.00
C LEU A 5 -2.21 10.30 -4.94
N THR A 6 -2.19 9.75 -3.73
CA THR A 6 -1.30 10.16 -2.67
C THR A 6 0.16 10.02 -3.12
N THR A 7 1.05 10.73 -2.45
CA THR A 7 2.49 10.64 -2.73
C THR A 7 3.01 9.20 -2.55
N SER A 8 2.46 8.47 -1.57
CA SER A 8 2.81 7.06 -1.32
C SER A 8 2.44 6.16 -2.49
N GLU A 9 1.21 6.27 -3.02
CA GLU A 9 0.77 5.47 -4.18
C GLU A 9 1.65 5.75 -5.40
N LYS A 10 1.95 7.02 -5.69
CA LYS A 10 2.83 7.38 -6.82
C LYS A 10 4.22 6.76 -6.70
N ILE A 11 4.81 6.78 -5.50
CA ILE A 11 6.11 6.16 -5.24
C ILE A 11 6.03 4.65 -5.49
N LEU A 12 4.99 3.99 -4.98
CA LEU A 12 4.81 2.54 -5.17
C LEU A 12 4.60 2.17 -6.65
N ASP A 13 3.79 2.94 -7.39
CA ASP A 13 3.55 2.73 -8.81
C ASP A 13 4.84 2.86 -9.62
N MET A 14 5.62 3.92 -9.40
CA MET A 14 6.88 4.12 -10.11
C MET A 14 7.91 3.02 -9.79
N LEU A 15 7.96 2.54 -8.54
CA LEU A 15 8.79 1.40 -8.16
C LEU A 15 8.32 0.10 -8.86
N ALA A 16 7.01 -0.11 -8.97
CA ALA A 16 6.42 -1.27 -9.65
C ALA A 16 6.66 -1.24 -11.17
N GLU A 17 6.69 -0.04 -11.76
CA GLU A 17 7.09 0.20 -13.16
C GLU A 17 8.59 -0.03 -13.42
N GLY A 18 9.37 -0.32 -12.38
CA GLY A 18 10.79 -0.66 -12.49
C GLY A 18 11.75 0.50 -12.31
N GLN A 19 11.27 1.68 -11.89
CA GLN A 19 12.16 2.78 -11.56
C GLN A 19 12.96 2.46 -10.29
N SER A 20 14.24 2.82 -10.28
CA SER A 20 15.11 2.62 -9.13
C SER A 20 14.93 3.71 -8.07
N PHE A 21 15.23 3.39 -6.81
CA PHE A 21 15.26 4.39 -5.73
C PHE A 21 16.17 5.59 -6.04
N SER A 22 17.31 5.36 -6.71
CA SER A 22 18.22 6.43 -7.13
C SER A 22 17.61 7.37 -8.16
N GLU A 23 16.86 6.85 -9.13
CA GLU A 23 16.15 7.68 -10.12
C GLU A 23 15.04 8.49 -9.46
N LEU A 24 14.33 7.88 -8.51
CA LEU A 24 13.27 8.54 -7.77
C LEU A 24 13.80 9.67 -6.86
N THR A 25 14.92 9.45 -6.18
CA THR A 25 15.58 10.50 -5.40
C THR A 25 16.11 11.63 -6.29
N SER A 26 16.72 11.31 -7.43
CA SER A 26 17.31 12.34 -8.32
C SER A 26 16.27 13.15 -9.09
N LYS A 27 15.22 12.52 -9.61
CA LYS A 27 14.20 13.18 -10.44
C LYS A 27 13.09 13.84 -9.62
N HIS A 28 12.69 13.22 -8.52
CA HIS A 28 11.53 13.65 -7.73
C HIS A 28 11.88 14.16 -6.34
N GLY A 29 13.15 14.07 -5.92
CA GLY A 29 13.59 14.55 -4.62
C GLY A 29 13.14 13.68 -3.45
N TYR A 30 12.68 12.45 -3.71
CA TYR A 30 12.20 11.57 -2.64
C TYR A 30 13.35 11.14 -1.72
N SER A 31 13.09 11.26 -0.43
CA SER A 31 13.99 10.86 0.63
C SER A 31 13.74 9.41 1.06
N ARG A 32 14.68 8.86 1.84
CA ARG A 32 14.49 7.55 2.48
C ARG A 32 13.22 7.47 3.33
N LYS A 33 12.83 8.57 3.98
CA LYS A 33 11.61 8.63 4.79
C LYS A 33 10.35 8.47 3.93
N ASP A 34 10.36 9.02 2.72
CA ASP A 34 9.23 8.92 1.79
C ASP A 34 9.05 7.48 1.31
N PHE A 35 10.15 6.79 0.98
CA PHE A 35 10.10 5.38 0.61
C PHE A 35 9.60 4.48 1.74
N VAL A 36 10.05 4.71 2.97
CA VAL A 36 9.56 3.96 4.15
C VAL A 36 8.07 4.22 4.39
N THR A 37 7.65 5.48 4.26
CA THR A 37 6.24 5.86 4.41
C THR A 37 5.37 5.20 3.34
N ALA A 38 5.84 5.19 2.09
CA ALA A 38 5.16 4.52 0.98
C ALA A 38 5.05 3.01 1.20
N ALA A 39 6.12 2.35 1.66
CA ALA A 39 6.09 0.93 1.97
C ALA A 39 5.09 0.59 3.10
N LEU A 40 5.08 1.37 4.18
CA LEU A 40 4.13 1.20 5.28
C LEU A 40 2.68 1.41 4.83
N PHE A 41 2.46 2.40 3.96
CA PHE A 41 1.16 2.65 3.36
C PHE A 41 0.69 1.45 2.53
N GLY A 42 1.52 0.93 1.61
CA GLY A 42 1.14 -0.23 0.78
C GLY A 42 0.87 -1.50 1.59
N VAL A 43 1.60 -1.72 2.70
CA VAL A 43 1.31 -2.85 3.62
C VAL A 43 -0.05 -2.68 4.29
N ALA A 44 -0.39 -1.46 4.72
CA ALA A 44 -1.67 -1.17 5.36
C ALA A 44 -2.84 -1.35 4.40
N GLU A 45 -2.70 -0.94 3.14
CA GLU A 45 -3.72 -1.16 2.10
C GLU A 45 -3.92 -2.64 1.81
N LEU A 46 -2.83 -3.40 1.61
CA LEU A 46 -2.91 -4.84 1.38
C LEU A 46 -3.58 -5.56 2.56
N GLN A 47 -3.27 -5.14 3.80
CA GLN A 47 -3.93 -5.66 4.99
C GLN A 47 -5.43 -5.37 4.98
N ALA A 48 -5.84 -4.14 4.64
CA ALA A 48 -7.23 -3.76 4.59
C ALA A 48 -8.00 -4.57 3.53
N GLU A 49 -7.45 -4.70 2.32
CA GLU A 49 -8.02 -5.52 1.24
C GLU A 49 -8.14 -6.99 1.64
N TYR A 50 -7.10 -7.53 2.28
CA TYR A 50 -7.12 -8.91 2.77
C TYR A 50 -8.22 -9.12 3.81
N VAL A 51 -8.35 -8.21 4.78
CA VAL A 51 -9.43 -8.28 5.78
C VAL A 51 -10.81 -8.17 5.13
N GLU A 52 -10.99 -7.32 4.13
CA GLU A 52 -12.24 -7.24 3.37
C GLU A 52 -12.55 -8.54 2.63
N LEU A 53 -11.54 -9.16 2.01
CA LEU A 53 -11.66 -10.45 1.35
C LEU A 53 -12.09 -11.55 2.34
N LEU A 54 -11.46 -11.59 3.52
CA LEU A 54 -11.82 -12.52 4.59
C LEU A 54 -13.27 -12.34 5.05
N LYS A 55 -13.74 -11.09 5.18
CA LYS A 55 -15.14 -10.77 5.50
C LYS A 55 -16.09 -11.25 4.41
N LYS A 56 -15.77 -11.02 3.13
CA LYS A 56 -16.59 -11.40 1.98
C LYS A 56 -16.75 -12.93 1.84
N HIS A 57 -15.71 -13.71 2.17
CA HIS A 57 -15.71 -15.16 1.99
C HIS A 57 -16.24 -15.99 3.18
N GLY A 58 -16.83 -15.36 4.21
CA GLY A 58 -17.73 -16.01 5.18
C GLY A 58 -17.14 -17.06 6.14
N ARG A 59 -15.95 -17.62 5.86
CA ARG A 59 -15.32 -18.66 6.68
C ARG A 59 -14.72 -18.15 8.00
N PHE A 60 -14.69 -16.84 8.23
CA PHE A 60 -14.15 -16.22 9.45
C PHE A 60 -15.19 -15.86 10.52
N ASN A 61 -16.48 -16.20 10.32
CA ASN A 61 -17.48 -16.09 11.39
C ASN A 61 -17.28 -17.08 12.55
N HIS A 62 -16.33 -18.01 12.45
CA HIS A 62 -16.03 -18.98 13.50
C HIS A 62 -15.01 -18.48 14.55
N LEU A 63 -14.32 -17.35 14.30
CA LEU A 63 -13.40 -16.75 15.26
C LEU A 63 -14.04 -15.61 16.10
N ILE A 64 -15.28 -15.22 15.79
CA ILE A 64 -16.02 -14.16 16.51
C ILE A 64 -17.05 -14.75 17.49
N LYS A 65 -17.31 -16.07 17.45
CA LYS A 65 -18.22 -16.75 18.40
C LYS A 65 -17.47 -17.73 19.29
N LYS A 66 -16.67 -17.20 20.21
CA LYS A 66 -16.35 -17.84 21.49
C LYS A 66 -16.63 -16.84 22.60
N GLU A 67 -17.92 -16.63 22.85
CA GLU A 67 -18.46 -16.23 24.16
C GLU A 67 -19.58 -17.21 24.50
#